data_AF-A0A1C7N1G3-F1
#
_entry.id   AF-A0A1C7N1G3-F1
#
_cell.length_a   1.000
_cell.length_b   1.000
_cell.length_c   1.000
_cell.angle_alpha   90.00
_cell.angle_beta   90.00
_cell.angle_gamma   90.00
#
_symmetry.space_group_name_H-M   'P 1'
#
loop_
_entity.id
_entity.type
_entity.pdbx_description
1 polymer ?
#
loop_
_entity_poly.entity_id
_entity_poly.type
_entity_poly.pdbx_seq_one_letter_code
_entity_poly.pdbx_strand_id
1 'polypeptide(L)'
;GCDPEDIPDNVEGKVVIVRYGACKIGRKATMAAEKGAISLIVYDDGNHKTNTKNSDTVIPAVLVNQKVGEDIVTALNKGKKITVKFHPEEKSMPRENKSYAASFSSLGPNSGLHLVPRISALGDNVNSTIPRRLGSYGFMYGTSMSTPYIAGSIALYLESLGKEKKRPFEQIIESLQNYALPSNKAYSNSLDTPIRQGAGMVQLYDTITQGVHVSPSQISFNDTATTNYTSQTITITNHGSKAVEFSLKNNASIGIALYEHSKEDRTPSRLTREYKATANLAFSEKTLKLPPGASQNLTITVTPPTDGTEQYIFYGGYVHLRSKHQDNNVDVRIPYIGVNNDLSQIRGYTYY
;
A
#
# COMPACT_ATOMS: atom_id res chain seq x y z
N GLY A 1 10.48 -8.49 -29.28
CA GLY A 1 10.29 -9.95 -29.19
C GLY A 1 8.82 -10.35 -29.16
N CYS A 2 7.94 -9.56 -29.78
CA CYS A 2 6.52 -9.90 -29.91
C CYS A 2 6.21 -10.48 -31.29
N ASP A 3 7.08 -10.20 -32.24
CA ASP A 3 7.09 -10.73 -33.59
C ASP A 3 8.35 -11.61 -33.80
N PRO A 4 8.31 -12.57 -34.74
CA PRO A 4 9.45 -13.45 -35.01
C PRO A 4 10.70 -12.67 -35.43
N GLU A 5 10.54 -11.57 -36.15
CA GLU A 5 11.63 -10.71 -36.64
C GLU A 5 12.42 -10.04 -35.52
N ASP A 6 11.81 -9.87 -34.35
CA ASP A 6 12.46 -9.26 -33.19
C ASP A 6 13.47 -10.20 -32.49
N ILE A 7 13.43 -11.50 -32.81
CA ILE A 7 14.32 -12.50 -32.22
C ILE A 7 15.44 -12.78 -33.23
N PRO A 8 16.73 -12.65 -32.86
CA PRO A 8 17.82 -12.98 -33.76
C PRO A 8 17.79 -14.46 -34.21
N ASP A 9 18.24 -14.77 -35.42
CA ASP A 9 18.24 -16.15 -35.95
C ASP A 9 19.25 -17.07 -35.25
N ASN A 10 20.22 -16.49 -34.55
CA ASN A 10 21.32 -17.23 -33.90
C ASN A 10 21.01 -17.63 -32.44
N VAL A 11 19.74 -17.85 -32.08
CA VAL A 11 19.31 -18.15 -30.70
C VAL A 11 19.10 -19.63 -30.41
N GLU A 12 19.28 -20.50 -31.40
CA GLU A 12 19.15 -21.95 -31.21
C GLU A 12 20.06 -22.47 -30.09
N GLY A 13 19.48 -23.21 -29.14
CA GLY A 13 20.20 -23.75 -27.97
C GLY A 13 20.58 -22.70 -26.92
N LYS A 14 20.13 -21.45 -27.04
CA LYS A 14 20.50 -20.34 -26.14
C LYS A 14 19.33 -19.84 -25.29
N VAL A 15 19.69 -19.07 -24.26
CA VAL A 15 18.75 -18.30 -23.46
C VAL A 15 18.57 -16.93 -24.09
N VAL A 16 17.33 -16.53 -24.36
CA VAL A 16 16.99 -15.23 -24.93
C VAL A 16 16.59 -14.28 -23.81
N ILE A 17 17.10 -13.04 -23.84
CA ILE A 17 16.67 -11.98 -22.94
C ILE A 17 15.83 -10.94 -23.70
N VAL A 18 14.68 -10.57 -23.13
CA VAL A 18 13.77 -9.57 -23.71
C VAL A 18 13.25 -8.61 -22.65
N ARG A 19 12.97 -7.38 -23.06
CA ARG A 19 12.29 -6.40 -22.19
C ARG A 19 10.81 -6.75 -22.02
N TYR A 20 10.29 -6.53 -20.82
CA TYR A 20 8.86 -6.58 -20.51
C TYR A 20 8.08 -5.53 -21.33
N GLY A 21 6.80 -5.78 -21.58
CA GLY A 21 5.91 -4.87 -22.33
C GLY A 21 5.63 -5.29 -23.78
N ALA A 22 4.86 -4.48 -24.50
CA ALA A 22 4.32 -4.68 -25.86
C ALA A 22 3.36 -5.89 -26.05
N CYS A 23 3.65 -7.05 -25.48
CA CYS A 23 2.80 -8.24 -25.53
C CYS A 23 3.01 -9.14 -24.30
N LYS A 24 2.13 -10.13 -24.11
CA LYS A 24 2.22 -11.11 -23.00
C LYS A 24 3.51 -11.92 -23.06
N ILE A 25 4.03 -12.32 -21.89
CA ILE A 25 5.23 -13.17 -21.77
C ILE A 25 5.09 -14.47 -22.57
N GLY A 26 3.91 -15.11 -22.54
CA GLY A 26 3.64 -16.32 -23.33
C GLY A 26 3.94 -16.16 -24.82
N ARG A 27 3.51 -15.03 -25.42
CA ARG A 27 3.81 -14.73 -26.83
C ARG A 27 5.31 -14.58 -27.07
N LYS A 28 6.03 -13.85 -26.20
CA LYS A 28 7.49 -13.71 -26.31
C LYS A 28 8.19 -15.07 -26.23
N ALA A 29 7.72 -15.96 -25.35
CA ALA A 29 8.24 -17.31 -25.21
C ALA A 29 8.00 -18.15 -26.47
N THR A 30 6.82 -18.03 -27.10
CA THR A 30 6.54 -18.69 -28.39
C THR A 30 7.48 -18.22 -29.50
N MET A 31 7.67 -16.91 -29.67
CA MET A 31 8.56 -16.37 -30.72
C MET A 31 10.02 -16.80 -30.51
N ALA A 32 10.49 -16.84 -29.26
CA ALA A 32 11.82 -17.33 -28.95
C ALA A 32 11.96 -18.84 -29.23
N ALA A 33 10.94 -19.63 -28.86
CA ALA A 33 10.93 -21.07 -29.07
C ALA A 33 10.89 -21.46 -30.56
N GLU A 34 10.16 -20.71 -31.39
CA GLU A 34 10.13 -20.89 -32.85
C GLU A 34 11.51 -20.75 -33.50
N LYS A 35 12.43 -19.99 -32.89
CA LYS A 35 13.84 -19.86 -33.33
C LYS A 35 14.81 -20.77 -32.55
N GLY A 36 14.30 -21.75 -31.81
CA GLY A 36 15.11 -22.77 -31.12
C GLY A 36 15.69 -22.33 -29.77
N ALA A 37 15.23 -21.23 -29.18
CA ALA A 37 15.66 -20.84 -27.84
C ALA A 37 15.19 -21.86 -26.78
N ILE A 38 16.06 -22.14 -25.80
CA ILE A 38 15.78 -23.15 -24.75
C ILE A 38 15.19 -22.54 -23.48
N SER A 39 15.28 -21.21 -23.31
CA SER A 39 14.72 -20.49 -22.17
C SER A 39 14.58 -18.99 -22.46
N LEU A 40 13.71 -18.31 -21.72
CA LEU A 40 13.46 -16.88 -21.80
C LEU A 40 13.75 -16.19 -20.47
N ILE A 41 14.52 -15.11 -20.51
CA ILE A 41 14.63 -14.12 -19.44
C ILE A 41 13.85 -12.88 -19.86
N VAL A 42 12.85 -12.51 -19.09
CA VAL A 42 12.14 -11.24 -19.25
C VAL A 42 12.66 -10.30 -18.17
N TYR A 43 13.01 -9.08 -18.51
CA TYR A 43 13.35 -8.07 -17.50
C TYR A 43 12.32 -6.95 -17.45
N ASP A 44 11.93 -6.58 -16.23
CA ASP A 44 10.99 -5.49 -15.95
C ASP A 44 11.43 -4.18 -16.65
N ASP A 45 10.48 -3.37 -17.09
CA ASP A 45 10.73 -2.08 -17.68
C ASP A 45 10.68 -0.92 -16.66
N GLY A 46 10.45 -1.24 -15.39
CA GLY A 46 10.40 -0.32 -14.26
C GLY A 46 9.02 0.30 -14.02
N ASN A 47 8.06 0.05 -14.92
CA ASN A 47 6.73 0.66 -14.91
C ASN A 47 5.60 -0.35 -14.71
N HIS A 48 5.86 -1.65 -14.87
CA HIS A 48 4.83 -2.67 -14.79
C HIS A 48 4.81 -3.41 -13.44
N LYS A 49 3.61 -3.72 -12.98
CA LYS A 49 3.38 -4.54 -11.78
C LYS A 49 3.84 -5.97 -12.10
N THR A 50 4.88 -6.45 -11.42
CA THR A 50 5.45 -7.80 -11.55
C THR A 50 4.51 -8.88 -10.99
N ASN A 51 3.33 -9.04 -11.59
CA ASN A 51 2.40 -10.13 -11.29
C ASN A 51 1.93 -10.75 -12.61
N THR A 52 2.86 -11.33 -13.35
CA THR A 52 2.53 -12.24 -14.44
C THR A 52 2.62 -13.67 -13.94
N LYS A 53 1.50 -14.40 -13.96
CA LYS A 53 1.55 -15.87 -13.91
C LYS A 53 2.30 -16.34 -15.16
N ASN A 54 3.36 -17.13 -14.97
CA ASN A 54 4.14 -17.75 -16.04
C ASN A 54 3.41 -18.92 -16.74
N SER A 55 2.10 -19.07 -16.53
CA SER A 55 1.33 -20.28 -16.88
C SER A 55 1.22 -20.55 -18.39
N ASP A 56 1.53 -19.56 -19.24
CA ASP A 56 1.26 -19.63 -20.68
C ASP A 56 2.55 -19.70 -21.51
N THR A 57 3.67 -20.15 -20.92
CA THR A 57 4.99 -20.18 -21.59
C THR A 57 5.33 -21.57 -22.13
N VAL A 58 5.77 -21.64 -23.39
CA VAL A 58 6.13 -22.91 -24.08
C VAL A 58 7.57 -23.36 -23.81
N ILE A 59 8.40 -22.47 -23.27
CA ILE A 59 9.76 -22.73 -22.81
C ILE A 59 9.92 -22.13 -21.41
N PRO A 60 10.83 -22.65 -20.56
CA PRO A 60 11.08 -22.10 -19.24
C PRO A 60 11.37 -20.61 -19.27
N ALA A 61 10.56 -19.83 -18.57
CA ALA A 61 10.67 -18.38 -18.52
C ALA A 61 10.84 -17.86 -17.09
N VAL A 62 11.75 -16.91 -16.91
CA VAL A 62 11.95 -16.20 -15.65
C VAL A 62 11.82 -14.70 -15.84
N LEU A 63 11.22 -14.03 -14.85
CA LEU A 63 11.17 -12.57 -14.78
C LEU A 63 12.27 -12.08 -13.82
N VAL A 64 13.09 -11.14 -14.24
CA VAL A 64 14.08 -10.46 -13.41
C VAL A 64 13.76 -8.97 -13.31
N ASN A 65 14.28 -8.31 -12.27
CA ASN A 65 14.11 -6.86 -12.13
C ASN A 65 14.85 -6.10 -13.26
N GLN A 66 14.48 -4.83 -13.45
CA GLN A 66 15.03 -3.98 -14.49
C GLN A 66 16.57 -3.91 -14.45
N LYS A 67 17.13 -3.67 -13.26
CA LYS A 67 18.57 -3.52 -13.06
C LYS A 67 19.35 -4.75 -13.52
N VAL A 68 18.94 -5.95 -13.07
CA VAL A 68 19.56 -7.22 -13.44
C VAL A 68 19.48 -7.43 -14.96
N GLY A 69 18.33 -7.13 -15.56
CA GLY A 69 18.14 -7.20 -17.00
C GLY A 69 19.06 -6.28 -17.78
N GLU A 70 19.12 -5.01 -17.40
CA GLU A 70 19.99 -3.99 -18.02
C GLU A 70 21.47 -4.33 -17.86
N ASP A 71 21.88 -4.88 -16.71
CA ASP A 71 23.25 -5.34 -16.48
C ASP A 71 23.60 -6.51 -17.41
N ILE A 72 22.69 -7.47 -17.60
CA ILE A 72 22.85 -8.59 -18.56
C ILE A 72 22.96 -8.06 -20.00
N VAL A 73 22.02 -7.22 -20.43
CA VAL A 73 22.01 -6.64 -21.79
C VAL A 73 23.29 -5.84 -22.05
N THR A 74 23.73 -5.03 -21.09
CA THR A 74 24.98 -4.25 -21.18
C THR A 74 26.20 -5.15 -21.31
N ALA A 75 26.25 -6.26 -20.57
CA ALA A 75 27.35 -7.21 -20.65
C ALA A 75 27.38 -7.93 -22.01
N LEU A 76 26.21 -8.35 -22.52
CA LEU A 76 26.08 -8.98 -23.83
C LEU A 76 26.52 -8.04 -24.97
N ASN A 77 26.12 -6.76 -24.91
CA ASN A 77 26.53 -5.74 -25.88
C ASN A 77 28.05 -5.47 -25.86
N LYS A 78 28.73 -5.77 -24.75
CA LYS A 78 30.19 -5.73 -24.62
C LYS A 78 30.88 -7.03 -25.05
N GLY A 79 30.16 -7.95 -25.68
CA GLY A 79 30.68 -9.25 -26.14
C GLY A 79 30.98 -10.24 -25.00
N LYS A 80 30.49 -9.99 -23.78
CA LYS A 80 30.71 -10.93 -22.66
C LYS A 80 29.82 -12.15 -22.80
N LYS A 81 30.39 -13.33 -22.54
CA LYS A 81 29.63 -14.57 -22.41
C LYS A 81 28.99 -14.63 -21.02
N ILE A 82 27.66 -14.69 -20.97
CA ILE A 82 26.89 -14.87 -19.74
C ILE A 82 26.45 -16.33 -19.64
N THR A 83 26.61 -16.93 -18.46
CA THR A 83 26.12 -18.27 -18.15
C THR A 83 25.09 -18.17 -17.03
N VAL A 84 23.89 -18.68 -17.28
CA VAL A 84 22.78 -18.69 -16.32
C VAL A 84 22.67 -20.09 -15.73
N LYS A 85 22.59 -20.18 -14.40
CA LYS A 85 22.40 -21.45 -13.68
C LYS A 85 21.09 -21.38 -12.90
N PHE A 86 20.21 -22.34 -13.14
CA PHE A 86 18.99 -22.52 -12.36
C PHE A 86 19.27 -23.57 -11.28
N HIS A 87 19.13 -23.17 -10.02
CA HIS A 87 19.26 -24.06 -8.89
C HIS A 87 17.88 -24.59 -8.49
N PRO A 88 17.74 -25.88 -8.15
CA PRO A 88 16.46 -26.44 -7.68
C PRO A 88 16.11 -25.98 -6.26
N GLU A 89 17.07 -25.43 -5.52
CA GLU A 89 16.89 -24.94 -4.17
C GLU A 89 16.18 -23.58 -4.18
N GLU A 90 15.07 -23.48 -3.46
CA GLU A 90 14.47 -22.20 -3.12
C GLU A 90 15.37 -21.46 -2.13
N LYS A 91 15.70 -20.21 -2.44
CA LYS A 91 16.40 -19.32 -1.52
C LYS A 91 15.50 -18.16 -1.15
N SER A 92 15.46 -17.85 0.14
CA SER A 92 14.87 -16.59 0.58
C SER A 92 15.69 -15.45 -0.02
N MET A 93 15.07 -14.70 -0.91
CA MET A 93 15.62 -13.45 -1.40
C MET A 93 15.01 -12.33 -0.58
N PRO A 94 15.81 -11.47 0.06
CA PRO A 94 15.28 -10.26 0.63
C PRO A 94 14.66 -9.45 -0.51
N ARG A 95 13.34 -9.26 -0.47
CA ARG A 95 12.72 -8.18 -1.22
C ARG A 95 13.32 -6.90 -0.63
N GLU A 96 13.82 -5.98 -1.46
CA GLU A 96 14.30 -4.69 -0.96
C GLU A 96 13.30 -4.14 0.06
N ASN A 97 13.77 -3.55 1.17
CA ASN A 97 13.05 -3.18 2.40
C ASN A 97 11.87 -2.19 2.24
N LYS A 98 11.17 -2.22 1.11
CA LYS A 98 10.05 -1.37 0.76
C LYS A 98 8.82 -2.24 0.62
N SER A 99 7.97 -2.17 1.63
CA SER A 99 6.60 -2.69 1.55
C SER A 99 5.73 -1.66 0.86
N TYR A 100 4.86 -2.10 -0.03
CA TYR A 100 3.92 -1.24 -0.74
C TYR A 100 2.53 -1.85 -0.68
N ALA A 101 1.50 -1.03 -0.82
CA ALA A 101 0.15 -1.54 -1.00
C ALA A 101 0.04 -2.36 -2.29
N ALA A 102 -0.52 -3.57 -2.17
CA ALA A 102 -0.67 -4.48 -3.29
C ALA A 102 -1.64 -3.93 -4.33
N SER A 103 -1.29 -4.06 -5.60
CA SER A 103 -2.07 -3.46 -6.70
C SER A 103 -3.48 -4.02 -6.89
N PHE A 104 -3.73 -5.22 -6.37
CA PHE A 104 -5.03 -5.89 -6.42
C PHE A 104 -5.91 -5.56 -5.21
N SER A 105 -5.35 -4.90 -4.19
CA SER A 105 -6.11 -4.57 -2.99
C SER A 105 -7.23 -3.60 -3.33
N SER A 106 -8.44 -3.89 -2.85
CA SER A 106 -9.57 -2.98 -2.98
C SER A 106 -9.24 -1.63 -2.38
N LEU A 107 -9.68 -0.58 -3.07
CA LEU A 107 -9.57 0.80 -2.61
C LEU A 107 -10.86 1.17 -1.87
N GLY A 108 -10.75 2.05 -0.89
CA GLY A 108 -11.90 2.79 -0.40
C GLY A 108 -12.13 4.11 -1.14
N PRO A 109 -12.74 5.09 -0.45
CA PRO A 109 -13.53 4.89 0.76
C PRO A 109 -14.77 4.01 0.48
N ASN A 110 -15.58 3.72 1.50
CA ASN A 110 -16.90 3.12 1.24
C ASN A 110 -17.85 4.18 0.64
N SER A 111 -19.08 3.78 0.28
CA SER A 111 -20.08 4.69 -0.31
C SER A 111 -20.47 5.87 0.58
N GLY A 112 -20.31 5.73 1.91
CA GLY A 112 -20.53 6.80 2.89
C GLY A 112 -19.30 7.69 3.13
N LEU A 113 -18.25 7.57 2.30
CA LEU A 113 -16.99 8.29 2.42
C LEU A 113 -16.23 8.03 3.74
N HIS A 114 -16.53 6.91 4.40
CA HIS A 114 -15.74 6.43 5.53
C HIS A 114 -14.47 5.73 5.03
N LEU A 115 -13.36 6.01 5.72
CA LEU A 115 -12.07 5.41 5.40
C LEU A 115 -12.11 3.88 5.57
N VAL A 116 -11.87 3.20 4.45
CA VAL A 116 -11.53 1.78 4.34
C VAL A 116 -10.42 1.62 3.27
N PRO A 117 -9.57 0.57 3.32
CA PRO A 117 -9.42 -0.37 4.43
C PRO A 117 -8.96 0.34 5.72
N ARG A 118 -9.20 -0.26 6.88
CA ARG A 118 -8.82 0.35 8.18
C ARG A 118 -7.32 0.20 8.46
N ILE A 119 -6.75 -0.95 8.11
CA ILE A 119 -5.34 -1.31 8.37
C ILE A 119 -4.84 -2.27 7.28
N SER A 120 -3.53 -2.31 7.06
CA SER A 120 -2.87 -3.21 6.11
C SER A 120 -2.00 -4.24 6.82
N ALA A 121 -1.79 -5.39 6.17
CA ALA A 121 -0.87 -6.44 6.59
C ALA A 121 -0.22 -7.08 5.36
N LEU A 122 0.76 -7.96 5.58
CA LEU A 122 1.35 -8.76 4.51
C LEU A 122 0.28 -9.59 3.80
N GLY A 123 0.30 -9.60 2.48
CA GLY A 123 -0.71 -10.29 1.67
C GLY A 123 -0.26 -10.60 0.25
N ASP A 124 0.99 -10.35 -0.09
CA ASP A 124 1.57 -10.66 -1.39
C ASP A 124 2.75 -11.62 -1.18
N ASN A 125 2.83 -12.69 -1.98
CA ASN A 125 3.82 -13.76 -1.86
C ASN A 125 3.96 -14.32 -0.43
N VAL A 126 2.83 -14.69 0.17
CA VAL A 126 2.76 -15.29 1.51
C VAL A 126 2.95 -16.79 1.39
N ASN A 127 4.05 -17.32 1.94
CA ASN A 127 4.25 -18.76 2.05
C ASN A 127 3.42 -19.30 3.22
N SER A 128 2.51 -20.23 2.94
CA SER A 128 1.68 -20.86 3.97
C SER A 128 1.30 -22.28 3.57
N THR A 129 0.60 -22.97 4.47
CA THR A 129 0.17 -24.36 4.27
C THR A 129 -0.88 -24.46 3.17
N ILE A 130 -0.72 -25.43 2.27
CA ILE A 130 -1.68 -25.82 1.24
C ILE A 130 -1.93 -27.34 1.33
N PRO A 131 -2.99 -27.89 0.70
CA PRO A 131 -3.23 -29.33 0.70
C PRO A 131 -1.99 -30.15 0.32
N ARG A 132 -1.76 -31.28 0.99
CA ARG A 132 -0.58 -32.15 0.74
C ARG A 132 -0.43 -32.57 -0.73
N ARG A 133 -1.55 -32.83 -1.41
CA ARG A 133 -1.57 -33.16 -2.85
C ARG A 133 -1.06 -32.03 -3.76
N LEU A 134 -0.92 -30.82 -3.22
CA LEU A 134 -0.41 -29.63 -3.91
C LEU A 134 0.98 -29.20 -3.42
N GLY A 135 1.62 -29.95 -2.52
CA GLY A 135 2.99 -29.65 -2.06
C GLY A 135 3.13 -29.24 -0.58
N SER A 136 2.05 -29.26 0.21
CA SER A 136 2.01 -28.93 1.66
C SER A 136 2.30 -27.47 2.03
N TYR A 137 3.18 -26.78 1.30
CA TYR A 137 3.46 -25.35 1.42
C TYR A 137 3.42 -24.70 0.04
N GLY A 138 3.06 -23.44 -0.01
CA GLY A 138 3.10 -22.68 -1.24
C GLY A 138 2.85 -21.19 -1.02
N PHE A 139 3.22 -20.41 -2.02
CA PHE A 139 3.04 -18.97 -2.04
C PHE A 139 1.66 -18.62 -2.58
N MET A 140 0.92 -17.78 -1.84
CA MET A 140 -0.34 -17.18 -2.28
C MET A 140 -0.32 -15.68 -2.08
N TYR A 141 -1.22 -14.98 -2.77
CA TYR A 141 -1.41 -13.54 -2.66
C TYR A 141 -2.90 -13.22 -2.57
N GLY A 142 -3.23 -12.13 -1.90
CA GLY A 142 -4.59 -11.66 -1.70
C GLY A 142 -4.76 -10.98 -0.34
N THR A 143 -5.76 -10.10 -0.24
CA THR A 143 -6.23 -9.59 1.06
C THR A 143 -6.71 -10.74 1.96
N SER A 144 -7.15 -11.86 1.39
CA SER A 144 -7.42 -13.12 2.09
C SER A 144 -6.22 -13.67 2.87
N MET A 145 -4.98 -13.33 2.50
CA MET A 145 -3.78 -13.69 3.26
C MET A 145 -3.44 -12.63 4.32
N SER A 146 -3.78 -11.36 4.09
CA SER A 146 -3.68 -10.29 5.09
C SER A 146 -4.66 -10.46 6.25
N THR A 147 -5.88 -10.91 5.99
CA THR A 147 -6.92 -11.11 7.00
C THR A 147 -6.48 -12.03 8.16
N PRO A 148 -5.99 -13.26 7.93
CA PRO A 148 -5.55 -14.13 9.02
C PRO A 148 -4.32 -13.58 9.76
N TYR A 149 -3.46 -12.81 9.09
CA TYR A 149 -2.35 -12.15 9.76
C TYR A 149 -2.83 -11.10 10.78
N ILE A 150 -3.81 -10.28 10.40
CA ILE A 150 -4.46 -9.33 11.33
C ILE A 150 -5.22 -10.08 12.42
N ALA A 151 -5.92 -11.17 12.11
CA ALA A 151 -6.64 -11.96 13.10
C ALA A 151 -5.69 -12.54 14.17
N GLY A 152 -4.55 -13.11 13.77
CA GLY A 152 -3.50 -13.55 14.69
C GLY A 152 -2.89 -12.40 15.49
N SER A 153 -2.70 -11.24 14.86
CA SER A 153 -2.20 -10.03 15.54
C SER A 153 -3.17 -9.54 16.63
N ILE A 154 -4.47 -9.52 16.32
CA ILE A 154 -5.52 -9.20 17.31
C ILE A 154 -5.52 -10.22 18.44
N ALA A 155 -5.39 -11.52 18.14
CA ALA A 155 -5.35 -12.56 19.17
C ALA A 155 -4.16 -12.37 20.14
N LEU A 156 -2.97 -12.07 19.61
CA LEU A 156 -1.78 -11.79 20.43
C LEU A 156 -1.92 -10.50 21.25
N TYR A 157 -2.52 -9.46 20.67
CA TYR A 157 -2.80 -8.22 21.40
C TYR A 157 -3.83 -8.45 22.52
N LEU A 158 -4.88 -9.23 22.27
CA LEU A 158 -5.85 -9.59 23.30
C LEU A 158 -5.23 -10.41 24.43
N GLU A 159 -4.35 -11.36 24.11
CA GLU A 159 -3.61 -12.14 25.12
C GLU A 159 -2.74 -11.21 25.98
N SER A 160 -2.06 -10.23 25.39
CA SER A 160 -1.19 -9.29 26.14
C SER A 160 -1.95 -8.37 27.08
N LEU A 161 -3.22 -8.06 26.80
CA LEU A 161 -4.09 -7.29 27.70
C LEU A 161 -4.53 -8.09 28.93
N GLY A 162 -4.47 -9.42 28.86
CA GLY A 162 -4.96 -10.35 29.88
C GLY A 162 -6.44 -10.71 29.68
N LYS A 163 -6.76 -12.00 29.88
CA LYS A 163 -8.05 -12.64 29.51
C LYS A 163 -9.30 -12.01 30.15
N GLU A 164 -9.14 -11.32 31.28
CA GLU A 164 -10.24 -10.66 32.00
C GLU A 164 -10.56 -9.24 31.46
N LYS A 165 -9.65 -8.62 30.69
CA LYS A 165 -9.83 -7.25 30.19
C LYS A 165 -10.55 -7.24 28.84
N LYS A 166 -11.88 -7.24 28.89
CA LYS A 166 -12.69 -6.99 27.68
C LYS A 166 -12.51 -5.56 27.20
N ARG A 167 -12.16 -5.38 25.93
CA ARG A 167 -12.18 -4.09 25.24
C ARG A 167 -13.22 -4.10 24.13
N PRO A 168 -13.92 -2.98 23.88
CA PRO A 168 -14.73 -2.82 22.68
C PRO A 168 -13.89 -3.08 21.42
N PHE A 169 -14.50 -3.68 20.40
CA PHE A 169 -13.84 -3.94 19.12
C PHE A 169 -13.18 -2.69 18.54
N GLU A 170 -13.85 -1.54 18.66
CA GLU A 170 -13.33 -0.28 18.13
C GLU A 170 -12.00 0.10 18.77
N GLN A 171 -11.88 0.06 20.10
CA GLN A 171 -10.62 0.35 20.79
C GLN A 171 -9.48 -0.61 20.41
N ILE A 172 -9.81 -1.86 20.09
CA ILE A 172 -8.82 -2.85 19.63
C ILE A 172 -8.26 -2.42 18.27
N ILE A 173 -9.13 -2.05 17.33
CA ILE A 173 -8.70 -1.61 16.01
C ILE A 173 -8.01 -0.24 16.10
N GLU A 174 -8.48 0.69 16.92
CA GLU A 174 -7.84 1.97 17.16
C GLU A 174 -6.39 1.81 17.65
N SER A 175 -6.18 0.89 18.60
CA SER A 175 -4.83 0.57 19.10
C SER A 175 -3.90 0.06 17.98
N LEU A 176 -4.41 -0.73 17.04
CA LEU A 176 -3.64 -1.19 15.89
C LEU A 176 -3.38 -0.06 14.88
N GLN A 177 -4.39 0.79 14.63
CA GLN A 177 -4.30 1.91 13.69
C GLN A 177 -3.32 3.00 14.17
N ASN A 178 -3.29 3.32 15.46
CA ASN A 178 -2.44 4.36 16.04
C ASN A 178 -0.94 4.15 15.75
N TYR A 179 -0.49 2.88 15.70
CA TYR A 179 0.91 2.52 15.50
C TYR A 179 1.21 1.93 14.12
N ALA A 180 0.20 1.80 13.26
CA ALA A 180 0.41 1.31 11.91
C ALA A 180 1.38 2.22 11.14
N LEU A 181 2.23 1.60 10.31
CA LEU A 181 3.28 2.27 9.57
C LEU A 181 2.83 2.46 8.11
N PRO A 182 2.54 3.69 7.67
CA PRO A 182 2.20 3.93 6.28
C PRO A 182 3.43 3.80 5.39
N SER A 183 3.19 3.33 4.17
CA SER A 183 4.18 3.11 3.14
C SER A 183 4.12 4.19 2.06
N ASN A 184 5.26 4.42 1.41
CA ASN A 184 5.29 5.18 0.18
C ASN A 184 4.60 4.42 -0.94
N LYS A 185 4.21 5.15 -1.98
CA LYS A 185 3.70 4.56 -3.21
C LYS A 185 4.79 3.72 -3.86
N ALA A 186 4.40 2.54 -4.37
CA ALA A 186 5.32 1.69 -5.15
C ALA A 186 6.05 2.49 -6.24
N TYR A 187 7.37 2.38 -6.26
CA TYR A 187 8.27 3.09 -7.19
C TYR A 187 8.26 4.62 -7.09
N SER A 188 7.81 5.17 -5.95
CA SER A 188 7.78 6.60 -5.68
C SER A 188 8.27 6.91 -4.26
N ASN A 189 8.75 8.13 -4.07
CA ASN A 189 9.11 8.65 -2.74
C ASN A 189 7.94 9.36 -2.04
N SER A 190 6.80 9.48 -2.71
CA SER A 190 5.59 10.09 -2.15
C SER A 190 4.84 9.09 -1.29
N LEU A 191 4.29 9.56 -0.17
CA LEU A 191 3.44 8.78 0.72
C LEU A 191 2.18 8.30 -0.02
N ASP A 192 1.87 7.01 0.11
CA ASP A 192 0.66 6.44 -0.52
C ASP A 192 -0.60 6.89 0.23
N THR A 193 -1.72 6.96 -0.47
CA THR A 193 -3.00 7.43 0.08
C THR A 193 -3.57 6.45 1.11
N PRO A 194 -4.12 6.93 2.25
CA PRO A 194 -4.85 6.08 3.18
C PRO A 194 -5.99 5.29 2.51
N ILE A 195 -6.54 5.78 1.40
CA ILE A 195 -7.57 5.08 0.63
C ILE A 195 -7.09 3.71 0.12
N ARG A 196 -5.78 3.54 -0.05
CA ARG A 196 -5.16 2.31 -0.54
C ARG A 196 -4.61 1.44 0.60
N GLN A 197 -4.20 2.04 1.72
CA GLN A 197 -3.46 1.33 2.78
C GLN A 197 -4.04 1.47 4.21
N GLY A 198 -5.12 2.24 4.37
CA GLY A 198 -5.67 2.58 5.68
C GLY A 198 -4.67 3.30 6.57
N ALA A 199 -4.60 2.88 7.84
CA ALA A 199 -3.59 3.36 8.77
C ALA A 199 -2.15 2.96 8.40
N GLY A 200 -1.98 1.99 7.49
CA GLY A 200 -0.68 1.45 7.09
C GLY A 200 -0.47 0.00 7.55
N MET A 201 0.76 -0.48 7.42
CA MET A 201 1.16 -1.84 7.83
C MET A 201 1.12 -1.97 9.35
N VAL A 202 0.39 -2.97 9.86
CA VAL A 202 0.28 -3.26 11.30
C VAL A 202 1.65 -3.40 11.97
N GLN A 203 1.83 -2.76 13.12
CA GLN A 203 3.03 -2.86 13.97
C GLN A 203 2.63 -3.44 15.33
N LEU A 204 2.46 -4.76 15.38
CA LEU A 204 1.92 -5.44 16.57
C LEU A 204 2.76 -5.22 17.83
N TYR A 205 4.10 -5.22 17.69
CA TYR A 205 5.00 -4.96 18.82
C TYR A 205 4.74 -3.57 19.44
N ASP A 206 4.62 -2.54 18.60
CA ASP A 206 4.32 -1.18 19.05
C ASP A 206 2.92 -1.12 19.66
N THR A 207 1.91 -1.75 19.03
CA THR A 207 0.56 -1.83 19.60
C THR A 207 0.53 -2.45 21.00
N ILE A 208 1.36 -3.45 21.28
CA ILE A 208 1.42 -4.12 22.59
C ILE A 208 2.21 -3.29 23.62
N THR A 209 3.32 -2.67 23.20
CA THR A 209 4.29 -2.07 24.13
C THR A 209 4.04 -0.60 24.43
N GLN A 210 3.30 0.09 23.56
CA GLN A 210 3.10 1.53 23.66
C GLN A 210 1.80 1.86 24.41
N GLY A 211 1.84 2.91 25.24
CA GLY A 211 0.74 3.27 26.14
C GLY A 211 -0.20 4.38 25.64
N VAL A 212 0.11 5.02 24.51
CA VAL A 212 -0.72 6.12 23.99
C VAL A 212 -1.88 5.56 23.18
N HIS A 213 -3.07 6.11 23.38
CA HIS A 213 -4.28 5.75 22.63
C HIS A 213 -4.93 7.01 22.06
N VAL A 214 -5.32 6.98 20.78
CA VAL A 214 -5.98 8.09 20.10
C VAL A 214 -7.28 7.61 19.46
N SER A 215 -8.38 8.27 19.83
CA SER A 215 -9.74 7.98 19.34
C SER A 215 -10.44 9.27 18.89
N PRO A 216 -11.16 9.30 17.76
CA PRO A 216 -11.16 8.26 16.74
C PRO A 216 -9.77 8.09 16.10
N SER A 217 -9.42 6.85 15.73
CA SER A 217 -8.12 6.55 15.12
C SER A 217 -8.05 6.78 13.61
N GLN A 218 -9.12 7.30 13.00
CA GLN A 218 -9.17 7.71 11.61
C GLN A 218 -10.15 8.87 11.43
N ILE A 219 -9.93 9.70 10.41
CA ILE A 219 -10.76 10.88 10.16
C ILE A 219 -11.27 10.88 8.71
N SER A 220 -12.58 11.00 8.55
CA SER A 220 -13.21 11.30 7.26
C SER A 220 -13.76 12.71 7.30
N PHE A 221 -13.12 13.64 6.58
CA PHE A 221 -13.59 15.02 6.43
C PHE A 221 -14.75 15.15 5.44
N ASN A 222 -15.19 14.03 4.87
CA ASN A 222 -16.24 13.96 3.87
C ASN A 222 -15.88 14.77 2.61
N ASP A 223 -16.87 15.02 1.76
CA ASP A 223 -16.77 15.94 0.64
C ASP A 223 -17.13 17.39 1.06
N THR A 224 -17.21 18.32 0.10
CA THR A 224 -17.51 19.73 0.43
C THR A 224 -18.98 20.09 0.31
N ALA A 225 -19.90 19.12 0.28
CA ALA A 225 -21.35 19.39 0.26
C ALA A 225 -21.82 20.10 1.54
N THR A 226 -21.10 19.87 2.65
CA THR A 226 -21.36 20.51 3.94
C THR A 226 -20.06 20.92 4.62
N THR A 227 -20.12 21.88 5.53
CA THR A 227 -18.97 22.27 6.36
C THR A 227 -18.90 21.49 7.68
N ASN A 228 -19.92 20.68 8.00
CA ASN A 228 -20.06 19.95 9.27
C ASN A 228 -18.88 19.01 9.56
N TYR A 229 -18.23 18.51 8.51
CA TYR A 229 -17.14 17.55 8.64
C TYR A 229 -15.76 18.20 8.58
N THR A 230 -15.65 19.50 8.33
CA THR A 230 -14.37 20.21 8.15
C THR A 230 -13.52 20.29 9.41
N SER A 231 -14.13 20.15 10.59
CA SER A 231 -13.43 20.10 11.87
C SER A 231 -13.78 18.83 12.62
N GLN A 232 -12.75 18.12 13.09
CA GLN A 232 -12.88 16.84 13.78
C GLN A 232 -12.05 16.87 15.06
N THR A 233 -12.56 16.28 16.14
CA THR A 233 -11.85 16.24 17.42
C THR A 233 -11.39 14.83 17.72
N ILE A 234 -10.11 14.68 18.06
CA ILE A 234 -9.53 13.45 18.58
C ILE A 234 -9.19 13.61 20.05
N THR A 235 -9.30 12.53 20.81
CA THR A 235 -8.87 12.44 22.20
C THR A 235 -7.60 11.59 22.26
N ILE A 236 -6.54 12.16 22.82
CA ILE A 236 -5.25 11.51 23.01
C ILE A 236 -5.14 11.19 24.50
N THR A 237 -4.96 9.92 24.84
CA THR A 237 -4.85 9.45 26.23
C THR A 237 -3.53 8.72 26.43
N ASN A 238 -2.83 9.03 27.52
CA ASN A 238 -1.61 8.35 27.91
C ASN A 238 -1.90 7.29 28.99
N HIS A 239 -1.97 6.03 28.62
CA HIS A 239 -2.06 4.89 29.55
C HIS A 239 -0.70 4.36 29.99
N GLY A 240 0.40 4.96 29.53
CA GLY A 240 1.75 4.61 29.93
C GLY A 240 2.12 5.11 31.33
N SER A 241 3.25 4.65 31.84
CA SER A 241 3.78 5.03 33.16
C SER A 241 4.67 6.26 33.16
N LYS A 242 5.02 6.80 31.98
CA LYS A 242 5.84 8.00 31.80
C LYS A 242 5.07 9.09 31.07
N ALA A 243 5.45 10.35 31.30
CA ALA A 243 4.92 11.45 30.52
C ALA A 243 5.39 11.35 29.05
N VAL A 244 4.50 11.66 28.12
CA VAL A 244 4.77 11.68 26.68
C VAL A 244 4.68 13.10 26.14
N GLU A 245 5.48 13.41 25.11
CA GLU A 245 5.47 14.72 24.47
C GLU A 245 5.50 14.56 22.95
N PHE A 246 4.57 15.20 22.26
CA PHE A 246 4.44 15.14 20.81
C PHE A 246 4.49 16.52 20.16
N SER A 247 5.00 16.54 18.93
CA SER A 247 4.76 17.61 17.96
C SER A 247 3.82 17.10 16.87
N LEU A 248 2.84 17.91 16.47
CA LEU A 248 1.88 17.53 15.45
C LEU A 248 2.30 18.05 14.09
N LYS A 249 2.18 17.20 13.08
CA LYS A 249 2.42 17.55 11.68
C LYS A 249 1.36 16.93 10.78
N ASN A 250 1.03 17.65 9.72
CA ASN A 250 0.36 17.05 8.59
C ASN A 250 1.38 16.31 7.71
N ASN A 251 1.23 15.01 7.56
CA ASN A 251 1.98 14.20 6.60
C ASN A 251 1.04 13.84 5.43
N ALA A 252 0.91 14.76 4.48
CA ALA A 252 -0.01 14.62 3.35
C ALA A 252 0.45 13.53 2.37
N SER A 253 -0.50 12.75 1.85
CA SER A 253 -0.25 11.74 0.82
C SER A 253 -0.46 12.28 -0.59
N ILE A 254 -0.19 11.45 -1.59
CA ILE A 254 -0.78 11.65 -2.92
C ILE A 254 -2.32 11.61 -2.84
N GLY A 255 -2.98 12.32 -3.76
CA GLY A 255 -4.41 12.20 -4.01
C GLY A 255 -4.71 11.28 -5.18
N ILE A 256 -5.95 10.81 -5.27
CA ILE A 256 -6.42 9.96 -6.37
C ILE A 256 -7.77 10.41 -6.91
N ALA A 257 -7.97 10.29 -8.22
CA ALA A 257 -9.32 10.35 -8.82
C ALA A 257 -9.86 8.93 -8.97
N LEU A 258 -11.03 8.69 -8.38
CA LEU A 258 -11.75 7.40 -8.51
C LEU A 258 -12.77 7.41 -9.67
N TYR A 259 -13.06 8.58 -10.24
CA TYR A 259 -14.02 8.74 -11.32
C TYR A 259 -13.34 9.19 -12.61
N GLU A 260 -13.83 8.70 -13.74
CA GLU A 260 -13.36 9.13 -15.05
C GLU A 260 -13.88 10.53 -15.41
N HIS A 261 -13.02 11.32 -16.07
CA HIS A 261 -13.38 12.65 -16.60
C HIS A 261 -13.89 12.50 -18.04
N SER A 262 -14.99 11.77 -18.25
CA SER A 262 -15.79 12.01 -19.46
C SER A 262 -16.78 13.13 -19.15
N LYS A 263 -17.00 14.05 -20.11
CA LYS A 263 -17.79 15.27 -19.89
C LYS A 263 -19.27 14.99 -19.55
N GLU A 264 -19.74 13.77 -19.77
CA GLU A 264 -21.16 13.43 -19.71
C GLU A 264 -21.48 12.29 -18.72
N ASP A 265 -20.50 11.41 -18.44
CA ASP A 265 -20.63 10.31 -17.46
C ASP A 265 -19.34 10.12 -16.64
N ARG A 266 -19.46 10.23 -15.32
CA ARG A 266 -18.36 9.98 -14.37
C ARG A 266 -18.59 8.63 -13.68
N THR A 267 -18.20 7.55 -14.36
CA THR A 267 -18.27 6.20 -13.79
C THR A 267 -17.03 5.92 -12.92
N PRO A 268 -17.13 5.05 -11.90
CA PRO A 268 -15.98 4.59 -11.15
C PRO A 268 -14.96 3.95 -12.10
N SER A 269 -13.74 4.49 -12.13
CA SER A 269 -12.68 3.96 -12.99
C SER A 269 -11.83 2.93 -12.25
N ARG A 270 -11.50 1.85 -12.95
CA ARG A 270 -10.47 0.91 -12.48
C ARG A 270 -9.06 1.51 -12.57
N LEU A 271 -8.87 2.54 -13.40
CA LEU A 271 -7.61 3.24 -13.57
C LEU A 271 -7.62 4.50 -12.69
N THR A 272 -6.99 4.38 -11.52
CA THR A 272 -6.83 5.53 -10.62
C THR A 272 -5.72 6.43 -11.13
N ARG A 273 -6.07 7.69 -11.41
CA ARG A 273 -5.10 8.75 -11.70
C ARG A 273 -4.62 9.36 -10.39
N GLU A 274 -3.32 9.63 -10.31
CA GLU A 274 -2.67 10.16 -9.11
C GLU A 274 -2.40 11.65 -9.28
N TYR A 275 -2.63 12.41 -8.21
CA TYR A 275 -2.53 13.87 -8.20
C TYR A 275 -1.73 14.33 -6.99
N LYS A 276 -1.07 15.47 -7.12
CA LYS A 276 -0.62 16.23 -5.96
C LYS A 276 -1.84 16.95 -5.38
N ALA A 277 -2.35 16.48 -4.24
CA ALA A 277 -3.56 17.00 -3.62
C ALA A 277 -3.32 17.21 -2.12
N THR A 278 -2.52 18.22 -1.79
CA THR A 278 -2.10 18.47 -0.40
C THR A 278 -3.14 19.31 0.33
N ALA A 279 -3.89 18.67 1.23
CA ALA A 279 -4.76 19.39 2.16
C ALA A 279 -3.92 20.13 3.22
N ASN A 280 -4.40 21.28 3.69
CA ASN A 280 -3.84 21.95 4.86
C ASN A 280 -4.61 21.51 6.12
N LEU A 281 -3.91 21.20 7.20
CA LEU A 281 -4.51 20.91 8.50
C LEU A 281 -4.09 21.97 9.51
N ALA A 282 -5.08 22.66 10.08
CA ALA A 282 -4.92 23.49 11.26
C ALA A 282 -5.17 22.64 12.52
N PHE A 283 -4.27 22.75 13.49
CA PHE A 283 -4.38 22.07 14.78
C PHE A 283 -4.66 23.10 15.86
N SER A 284 -5.63 22.81 16.74
CA SER A 284 -5.88 23.61 17.95
C SER A 284 -4.62 23.75 18.82
N GLU A 285 -3.78 22.72 18.86
CA GLU A 285 -2.47 22.72 19.50
C GLU A 285 -1.42 22.09 18.58
N LYS A 286 -0.23 22.70 18.48
CA LYS A 286 0.87 22.18 17.64
C LYS A 286 1.82 21.24 18.40
N THR A 287 1.75 21.26 19.72
CA THR A 287 2.51 20.38 20.61
C THR A 287 1.65 19.98 21.79
N LEU A 288 1.89 18.80 22.36
CA LEU A 288 1.18 18.35 23.54
C LEU A 288 2.12 17.62 24.49
N LYS A 289 1.86 17.73 25.80
CA LYS A 289 2.56 17.00 26.85
C LYS A 289 1.54 16.37 27.77
N LEU A 290 1.57 15.04 27.88
CA LEU A 290 0.60 14.28 28.66
C LEU A 290 1.29 13.47 29.76
N PRO A 291 1.06 13.79 31.05
CA PRO A 291 1.42 12.92 32.15
C PRO A 291 0.75 11.54 32.05
N PRO A 292 1.23 10.53 32.80
CA PRO A 292 0.54 9.25 32.96
C PRO A 292 -0.94 9.44 33.37
N GLY A 293 -1.84 8.72 32.71
CA GLY A 293 -3.28 8.76 32.98
C GLY A 293 -4.03 9.99 32.44
N ALA A 294 -3.33 10.98 31.87
CA ALA A 294 -3.96 12.19 31.35
C ALA A 294 -4.51 11.99 29.93
N SER A 295 -5.56 12.75 29.63
CA SER A 295 -6.16 12.86 28.29
C SER A 295 -6.22 14.31 27.83
N GLN A 296 -6.11 14.55 26.54
CA GLN A 296 -6.30 15.86 25.92
C GLN A 296 -7.09 15.73 24.63
N ASN A 297 -8.06 16.63 24.45
CA ASN A 297 -8.79 16.78 23.19
C ASN A 297 -8.01 17.71 22.25
N LEU A 298 -7.97 17.35 20.97
CA LEU A 298 -7.36 18.12 19.91
C LEU A 298 -8.36 18.22 18.75
N THR A 299 -8.76 19.44 18.43
CA THR A 299 -9.50 19.74 17.21
C THR A 299 -8.55 19.94 16.04
N ILE A 300 -8.88 19.31 14.91
CA ILE A 300 -8.18 19.36 13.62
C ILE A 300 -9.16 19.90 12.59
N THR A 301 -8.78 20.96 11.89
CA THR A 301 -9.59 21.57 10.83
C THR A 301 -8.89 21.42 9.50
N VAL A 302 -9.59 20.90 8.49
CA VAL A 302 -9.07 20.73 7.14
C VAL A 302 -9.40 21.92 6.25
N THR A 303 -8.45 22.31 5.42
CA THR A 303 -8.72 23.07 4.19
C THR A 303 -8.41 22.15 3.01
N PRO A 304 -9.43 21.72 2.24
CA PRO A 304 -9.23 20.89 1.05
C PRO A 304 -8.27 21.54 0.04
N PRO A 305 -7.55 20.75 -0.76
CA PRO A 305 -6.71 21.28 -1.84
C PRO A 305 -7.57 22.02 -2.87
N THR A 306 -7.14 23.22 -3.24
CA THR A 306 -7.83 24.12 -4.19
C THR A 306 -7.08 24.31 -5.50
N ASP A 307 -5.92 23.66 -5.66
CA ASP A 307 -4.90 23.96 -6.66
C ASP A 307 -5.04 23.20 -7.99
N GLY A 308 -6.07 22.37 -8.16
CA GLY A 308 -6.30 21.59 -9.37
C GLY A 308 -7.55 22.02 -10.13
N THR A 309 -7.45 22.15 -11.45
CA THR A 309 -8.59 22.15 -12.39
C THR A 309 -9.47 20.90 -12.27
N GLU A 310 -9.01 19.91 -11.52
CA GLU A 310 -9.61 18.59 -11.38
C GLU A 310 -10.51 18.53 -10.14
N GLN A 311 -11.78 18.20 -10.39
CA GLN A 311 -12.82 18.08 -9.38
C GLN A 311 -12.91 16.64 -8.87
N TYR A 312 -13.35 16.46 -7.62
CA TYR A 312 -13.59 15.15 -6.99
C TYR A 312 -12.32 14.29 -6.84
N ILE A 313 -11.20 14.95 -6.59
CA ILE A 313 -9.97 14.36 -6.11
C ILE A 313 -10.12 14.00 -4.65
N PHE A 314 -9.88 12.73 -4.37
CA PHE A 314 -9.78 12.23 -3.02
C PHE A 314 -8.38 12.58 -2.50
N TYR A 315 -8.32 13.46 -1.50
CA TYR A 315 -7.11 13.85 -0.82
C TYR A 315 -7.00 13.12 0.52
N GLY A 316 -5.81 13.12 1.10
CA GLY A 316 -5.60 12.48 2.39
C GLY A 316 -4.18 12.62 2.92
N GLY A 317 -3.90 11.85 3.96
CA GLY A 317 -2.62 11.81 4.62
C GLY A 317 -2.76 11.27 6.03
N TYR A 318 -1.83 11.67 6.89
CA TYR A 318 -1.82 11.28 8.30
C TYR A 318 -1.60 12.50 9.17
N VAL A 319 -2.43 12.64 10.21
CA VAL A 319 -2.09 13.46 11.37
C VAL A 319 -1.00 12.71 12.12
N HIS A 320 0.22 13.26 12.08
CA HIS A 320 1.41 12.62 12.62
C HIS A 320 1.76 13.26 13.96
N LEU A 321 1.53 12.52 15.04
CA LEU A 321 2.00 12.83 16.38
C LEU A 321 3.43 12.29 16.47
N ARG A 322 4.40 13.15 16.15
CA ARG A 322 5.82 12.82 16.22
C ARG A 322 6.30 12.93 17.65
N SER A 323 6.80 11.83 18.21
CA SER A 323 7.35 11.79 19.55
C SER A 323 8.60 12.67 19.64
N LYS A 324 8.69 13.48 20.69
CA LYS A 324 9.93 14.22 20.99
C LYS A 324 10.96 13.36 21.74
N HIS A 325 10.55 12.22 22.27
CA HIS A 325 11.39 11.30 23.04
C HIS A 325 11.15 9.86 22.56
N GLN A 326 11.80 9.47 21.45
CA GLN A 326 11.57 8.16 20.83
C GLN A 326 11.98 6.97 21.73
N ASP A 327 12.86 7.19 22.71
CA ASP A 327 13.21 6.18 23.71
C ASP A 327 12.08 5.91 24.73
N ASN A 328 11.11 6.83 24.85
CA ASN A 328 9.97 6.72 25.77
C ASN A 328 8.68 6.30 25.07
N ASN A 329 8.43 6.82 23.87
CA ASN A 329 7.26 6.45 23.07
C ASN A 329 7.53 6.65 21.59
N VAL A 330 6.95 5.79 20.76
CA VAL A 330 7.03 5.91 19.30
C VAL A 330 6.03 6.93 18.76
N ASP A 331 6.14 7.22 17.47
CA ASP A 331 5.22 8.08 16.75
C ASP A 331 3.83 7.45 16.61
N VAL A 332 2.78 8.26 16.75
CA VAL A 332 1.38 7.88 16.51
C VAL A 332 0.87 8.54 15.24
N ARG A 333 0.06 7.83 14.45
CA ARG A 333 -0.48 8.31 13.17
C ARG A 333 -1.98 8.05 13.10
N ILE A 334 -2.70 9.05 12.60
CA ILE A 334 -4.15 8.99 12.40
C ILE A 334 -4.40 9.29 10.91
N PRO A 335 -4.74 8.28 10.08
CA PRO A 335 -5.06 8.55 8.69
C PRO A 335 -6.27 9.46 8.57
N TYR A 336 -6.25 10.34 7.58
CA TYR A 336 -7.39 11.15 7.20
C TYR A 336 -7.63 11.14 5.69
N ILE A 337 -8.89 11.30 5.31
CA ILE A 337 -9.31 11.46 3.92
C ILE A 337 -10.38 12.54 3.80
N GLY A 338 -10.52 13.06 2.59
CA GLY A 338 -11.67 13.85 2.17
C GLY A 338 -11.71 13.96 0.65
N VAL A 339 -12.73 14.61 0.13
CA VAL A 339 -12.91 14.83 -1.31
C VAL A 339 -13.09 16.32 -1.55
N ASN A 340 -12.45 16.88 -2.57
CA ASN A 340 -12.77 18.25 -2.97
C ASN A 340 -14.08 18.24 -3.80
N ASN A 341 -14.87 19.31 -3.66
CA ASN A 341 -16.19 19.45 -4.28
C ASN A 341 -17.27 18.51 -3.71
N ASP A 342 -18.53 18.76 -4.08
CA ASP A 342 -19.72 18.02 -3.63
C ASP A 342 -20.03 16.87 -4.60
N LEU A 343 -19.86 15.63 -4.14
CA LEU A 343 -20.06 14.43 -4.96
C LEU A 343 -21.51 14.26 -5.41
N SER A 344 -22.50 14.87 -4.75
CA SER A 344 -23.89 14.82 -5.21
C SER A 344 -24.10 15.54 -6.55
N GLN A 345 -23.16 16.40 -6.95
CA GLN A 345 -23.14 17.02 -8.26
C GLN A 345 -22.66 16.07 -9.36
N ILE A 346 -22.18 14.86 -9.02
CA ILE A 346 -21.86 13.82 -9.99
C ILE A 346 -23.14 13.09 -10.39
N ARG A 347 -23.47 13.13 -11.69
CA ARG A 347 -24.60 12.38 -12.26
C ARG A 347 -24.46 10.88 -11.95
N GLY A 348 -25.47 10.30 -11.31
CA GLY A 348 -25.49 8.89 -10.92
C GLY A 348 -24.82 8.57 -9.58
N TYR A 349 -24.24 9.57 -8.90
CA TYR A 349 -23.83 9.42 -7.50
C TYR A 349 -25.05 9.66 -6.60
N THR A 350 -25.31 8.72 -5.69
CA THR A 350 -26.37 8.86 -4.69
C THR A 350 -25.76 8.51 -3.34
N TYR A 351 -25.96 9.38 -2.34
CA TYR A 351 -25.65 9.02 -0.96
C TYR A 351 -26.57 7.87 -0.56
N TYR A 352 -25.97 6.75 -0.17
CA TYR A 352 -26.70 5.60 0.36
C TYR A 352 -26.76 5.66 1.88
#